data_AF-A0A2I0WT02-F1
#
_entry.id   AF-A0A2I0WT02-F1
#
_cell.length_a   1.000
_cell.length_b   1.000
_cell.length_c   1.000
_cell.angle_alpha   90.00
_cell.angle_beta   90.00
_cell.angle_gamma   90.00
#
_symmetry.space_group_name_H-M   'P 1'
#
loop_
_entity.id
_entity.type
_entity.pdbx_description
1 polymer ?
#
loop_
_entity_poly.entity_id
_entity_poly.type
_entity_poly.pdbx_seq_one_letter_code
_entity_poly.pdbx_strand_id
1 'polypeptide(L)' 'MKRYIKNLTPKLDAEKQNLFKKHIESATKFLLSKLSDLQFFVGESMHDDGGLVFAYYKEGATDPTFLYFAYGLKEIKC' A
#
# COMPACT_ATOMS: atom_id res chain seq x y z
N MET A 1 1.56 7.05 -6.22
CA MET A 1 2.47 6.45 -5.22
C MET A 1 3.50 7.40 -4.62
N LYS A 2 4.31 8.15 -5.40
CA LYS A 2 5.33 9.07 -4.86
C LYS A 2 4.79 10.06 -3.82
N ARG A 3 3.63 10.70 -4.08
CA ARG A 3 2.96 11.62 -3.14
C ARG A 3 2.59 10.94 -1.81
N TYR A 4 1.99 9.75 -1.88
CA TYR A 4 1.62 8.96 -0.70
C TYR A 4 2.84 8.62 0.17
N ILE A 5 3.93 8.14 -0.42
CA ILE A 5 5.18 7.82 0.30
C ILE A 5 5.74 9.07 1.00
N LYS A 6 5.74 10.21 0.30
CA LYS A 6 6.19 11.50 0.84
C LYS A 6 5.34 11.96 2.03
N ASN A 7 4.03 11.75 1.97
CA ASN A 7 3.09 12.13 3.04
C ASN A 7 3.13 11.16 4.23
N LEU A 8 3.44 9.89 4.00
CA LEU A 8 3.46 8.85 5.03
C LEU A 8 4.76 8.86 5.83
N THR A 9 5.91 8.99 5.15
CA THR A 9 7.25 8.96 5.77
C THR A 9 7.38 9.84 7.03
N PRO A 10 6.98 11.14 7.03
CA PRO A 10 7.13 11.99 8.22
C PRO A 10 6.19 11.61 9.37
N LYS A 11 5.18 10.77 9.14
CA LYS A 11 4.25 10.29 10.17
C LYS A 11 4.74 9.02 10.89
N LEU A 12 5.85 8.44 10.43
CA LEU A 12 6.43 7.22 11.00
C LEU A 12 7.56 7.56 11.97
N ASP A 13 7.77 6.71 12.97
CA ASP A 13 8.94 6.78 13.86
C ASP A 13 10.25 6.55 13.10
N ALA A 14 11.38 7.04 13.61
CA ALA A 14 12.67 6.99 12.92
C ALA A 14 13.09 5.57 12.47
N GLU A 15 12.87 4.55 13.33
CA GLU A 15 13.15 3.16 12.97
C GLU A 15 12.25 2.65 11.85
N LYS A 16 10.95 2.94 11.94
CA LYS A 16 9.96 2.57 10.92
C LYS A 16 10.20 3.29 9.61
N GLN A 17 10.67 4.54 9.63
CA GLN A 17 11.05 5.28 8.43
C GLN A 17 12.18 4.57 7.69
N ASN A 18 13.21 4.10 8.39
CA ASN A 18 14.34 3.40 7.78
C ASN A 18 13.89 2.09 7.13
N LEU A 19 13.10 1.29 7.84
CA LEU A 19 12.52 0.06 7.28
C LEU A 19 11.61 0.36 6.09
N PHE A 20 10.72 1.33 6.21
CA PHE A 20 9.80 1.70 5.14
C PHE A 20 10.54 2.13 3.88
N LYS A 21 11.52 3.05 3.99
CA LYS A 21 12.32 3.50 2.84
C LYS A 21 13.10 2.35 2.19
N LYS A 22 13.64 1.43 2.99
CA LYS A 22 14.37 0.25 2.48
C LYS A 22 13.50 -0.69 1.65
N HIS A 23 12.25 -0.91 2.07
CA HIS A 23 11.38 -1.91 1.45
C HIS A 23 10.40 -1.34 0.41
N ILE A 24 10.03 -0.06 0.50
CA ILE A 24 9.01 0.54 -0.36
C ILE A 24 9.41 0.59 -1.83
N GLU A 25 10.71 0.73 -2.12
CA GLU A 25 11.20 0.74 -3.50
C GLU A 25 10.97 -0.61 -4.19
N SER A 26 11.36 -1.70 -3.53
CA SER A 26 11.13 -3.06 -4.00
C SER A 26 9.64 -3.38 -4.13
N ALA A 27 8.83 -3.02 -3.14
CA ALA A 27 7.38 -3.19 -3.17
C ALA A 27 6.73 -2.42 -4.34
N THR A 28 7.14 -1.17 -4.57
CA THR A 28 6.63 -0.36 -5.69
C THR A 28 7.00 -0.98 -7.03
N LYS A 29 8.23 -1.50 -7.17
CA LYS A 29 8.66 -2.19 -8.40
C LYS A 29 7.85 -3.45 -8.66
N PHE A 30 7.58 -4.24 -7.62
CA PHE A 30 6.71 -5.42 -7.72
C PHE A 30 5.30 -5.05 -8.17
N LEU A 31 4.70 -4.01 -7.58
CA LEU A 31 3.37 -3.54 -7.98
C LEU A 31 3.35 -3.06 -9.44
N LEU A 32 4.38 -2.34 -9.88
CA LEU A 32 4.48 -1.88 -11.28
C LEU A 32 4.61 -3.04 -12.27
N SER A 33 5.30 -4.12 -11.91
CA SER A 33 5.39 -5.32 -12.78
C SER A 33 4.07 -6.06 -12.95
N LYS A 34 3.09 -5.83 -12.07
CA LYS A 34 1.77 -6.46 -12.08
C LYS A 34 0.64 -5.44 -12.30
N LEU A 35 0.96 -4.28 -12.87
CA LEU A 35 0.03 -3.16 -12.95
C LEU A 35 -1.25 -3.50 -13.72
N SER A 36 -1.16 -4.36 -14.75
CA SER A 36 -2.31 -4.84 -15.54
C SER A 36 -3.25 -5.75 -14.75
N ASP A 37 -2.73 -6.46 -13.76
CA ASP A 37 -3.46 -7.51 -13.03
C ASP A 37 -4.02 -6.96 -11.71
N LEU A 38 -3.64 -5.75 -11.34
CA LEU A 38 -4.02 -5.10 -10.09
C LEU A 38 -5.28 -4.26 -10.29
N GLN A 39 -6.23 -4.46 -9.41
CA GLN A 39 -7.36 -3.56 -9.19
C GLN A 39 -7.02 -2.57 -8.05
N PHE A 40 -7.38 -1.31 -8.22
CA PHE A 40 -7.08 -0.24 -7.26
C PHE A 40 -8.35 0.21 -6.55
N PHE A 41 -8.27 0.31 -5.23
CA PHE A 41 -9.35 0.76 -4.37
C PHE A 41 -8.90 1.91 -3.49
N VAL A 42 -9.84 2.80 -3.19
CA VAL A 42 -9.68 3.91 -2.24
C VAL A 42 -10.67 3.71 -1.09
N GLY A 43 -10.37 4.30 0.06
CA GLY A 43 -11.31 4.31 1.18
C GLY A 43 -12.59 5.10 0.85
N GLU A 44 -13.62 4.92 1.68
CA GLU A 44 -14.96 5.52 1.47
C GLU A 44 -14.94 7.05 1.33
N SER A 45 -13.98 7.73 1.98
CA SER A 45 -13.84 9.18 1.88
C SER A 45 -13.36 9.65 0.50
N MET A 46 -12.83 8.75 -0.35
CA MET A 46 -12.29 9.02 -1.68
C MET A 46 -11.22 10.13 -1.71
N HIS A 47 -10.54 10.38 -0.60
CA HIS A 47 -9.49 11.39 -0.53
C HIS A 47 -8.31 11.01 -1.44
N ASP A 48 -7.86 11.97 -2.26
CA ASP A 48 -6.75 11.81 -3.21
C ASP A 48 -5.38 11.67 -2.53
N ASP A 49 -5.27 12.05 -1.26
CA ASP A 49 -4.10 11.90 -0.41
C ASP A 49 -4.13 10.64 0.48
N GLY A 50 -5.21 9.85 0.39
CA GLY A 50 -5.45 8.62 1.13
C GLY A 50 -4.57 7.44 0.68
N GLY A 51 -4.68 6.33 1.43
CA GLY A 51 -4.05 5.06 1.07
C GLY A 51 -4.76 4.38 -0.09
N LEU A 52 -3.98 3.82 -1.00
CA LEU A 52 -4.48 2.90 -2.03
C LEU A 52 -4.41 1.47 -1.52
N VAL A 53 -5.45 0.70 -1.81
CA VAL A 53 -5.51 -0.74 -1.59
C VAL A 53 -5.44 -1.41 -2.96
N PHE A 54 -4.63 -2.46 -3.06
CA PHE A 54 -4.49 -3.23 -4.30
C PHE A 54 -5.17 -4.57 -4.13
N ALA A 55 -5.89 -5.03 -5.14
CA ALA A 55 -6.37 -6.40 -5.20
C ALA A 55 -5.83 -7.09 -6.44
N TYR A 56 -5.46 -8.36 -6.30
CA TYR A 56 -5.12 -9.22 -7.44
C TYR A 56 -5.60 -10.63 -7.16
N TYR A 57 -5.87 -11.35 -8.24
CA TYR A 57 -6.16 -12.77 -8.18
C TYR A 57 -4.83 -13.52 -8.29
N LYS A 58 -4.54 -14.36 -7.31
CA LYS A 58 -3.43 -15.31 -7.44
C LYS A 58 -3.78 -16.32 -8.52
N GLU A 59 -2.76 -16.90 -9.15
CA GLU A 59 -2.97 -17.88 -10.21
C GLU A 59 -3.82 -19.05 -9.69
N GLY A 60 -4.95 -19.31 -10.37
CA GLY A 60 -5.91 -20.33 -9.96
C GLY A 60 -6.83 -19.96 -8.79
N ALA A 61 -6.76 -18.74 -8.25
CA ALA A 61 -7.63 -18.29 -7.17
C ALA A 61 -8.94 -17.69 -7.72
N THR A 62 -10.06 -18.09 -7.12
CA THR A 62 -11.37 -17.47 -7.34
C THR A 62 -11.57 -16.20 -6.51
N ASP A 63 -10.84 -16.08 -5.40
CA ASP A 63 -10.96 -14.98 -4.46
C ASP A 63 -9.80 -13.98 -4.60
N PRO A 64 -10.07 -12.67 -4.54
CA PRO A 64 -9.04 -11.64 -4.62
C PRO A 64 -8.20 -11.60 -3.34
N THR A 65 -6.89 -11.42 -3.49
CA THR A 65 -5.98 -11.08 -2.39
C THR A 65 -5.82 -9.57 -2.34
N PHE A 66 -6.16 -8.96 -1.20
CA PHE A 66 -5.94 -7.54 -0.96
C PHE A 66 -4.57 -7.29 -0.32
N LEU A 67 -3.89 -6.26 -0.82
CA LEU A 67 -2.60 -5.78 -0.34
C LEU A 67 -2.77 -4.37 0.24
N TYR A 68 -2.27 -4.21 1.46
CA TYR A 68 -2.28 -2.95 2.20
C TYR A 68 -0.86 -2.56 2.58
N PHE A 69 -0.56 -1.26 2.58
CA PHE A 69 0.65 -0.75 3.20
C PHE A 69 0.46 -0.72 4.72
N ALA A 70 1.05 -1.67 5.44
CA ALA A 70 0.91 -1.80 6.90
C ALA A 70 1.24 -0.49 7.65
N TYR A 71 2.32 0.19 7.27
CA TYR A 71 2.71 1.47 7.87
C TYR A 71 1.71 2.60 7.61
N GLY A 72 0.83 2.46 6.62
CA GLY A 72 -0.25 3.39 6.32
C GLY A 72 -1.54 3.14 7.09
N LEU A 73 -1.59 2.08 7.91
CA LEU A 73 -2.77 1.69 8.69
C LEU A 73 -2.50 1.88 10.19
N LYS A 74 -3.58 2.13 10.93
CA LYS A 74 -3.58 2.18 12.38
C LYS A 74 -4.48 1.06 12.90
N GLU A 75 -3.90 0.16 13.70
CA GLU A 75 -4.67 -0.87 14.38
C GLU A 75 -5.50 -0.25 15.50
N ILE A 76 -6.77 -0.67 15.60
CA ILE A 76 -7.69 -0.29 16.68
C ILE A 76 -8.27 -1.59 17.23
N LYS A 77 -8.11 -1.82 18.53
CA LYS A 77 -8.74 -2.95 19.23
C LYS A 77 -10.08 -2.47 19.78
N CYS A 78 -11.14 -3.16 19.40
CA CYS A 78 -12.50 -2.93 19.90
C CYS A 78 -12.72 -3.65 21.23
#